data_AF-A0A9P5GJH8-F1
#
_entry.id   AF-A0A9P5GJH8-F1
#
_cell.length_a   1.000
_cell.length_b   1.000
_cell.length_c   1.000
_cell.angle_alpha   90.00
_cell.angle_beta   90.00
_cell.angle_gamma   90.00
#
_symmetry.space_group_name_H-M   'P 1'
#
loop_
_entity.id
_entity.type
_entity.pdbx_description
1 polymer ?
#
loop_
_entity_poly.entity_id
_entity_poly.type
_entity_poly.pdbx_seq_one_letter_code
_entity_poly.pdbx_strand_id
1 'polypeptide(L)'
;MKYLLSRDEDSVSMPDIQMMILQESEKDLEDLLESGRILPSTKIGSFSILEFTFGWSNGVRMLLDAGANEQNSTFPLERVLGNIKDADPDHDGYYHSAEQLLEHGWTLSARDIGTCRSTTLRSLLIKELAGRRKRLWELAQSYLPPDKLPRLREGELLDIDAGYVYAVLVETGRKLDSSLRPVNPGVTVYHYRDLLSAETMEELYQAGFYGVDLPGIPGVAPLGSAGMTPIIVMNSYSSKRFVKALKWFISKGADVSRKLPGTNATVAQLLSERITIKLLSKQHEDTWDYWLQTFLLNKRKDSLVPFVRDACACACCPGGCTTLSVALREVFSILPSIYPAPYPAEKLRQLLKILIEWHSNYPKADQVLIRCFTFDALSLTHICCTGISPNFPHRSKSKDKSEIDDILEEEEERLKDLERLVSELEAKFEELGLPVLEFLEGYWHSYMIQFLSKLDPYNEEHHKEVRKLGVVLEVDERPVPYRLSLVIGAQIKEVINEELDGIEYWRPGRSYPYQGKVVG
;
A
#
# COMPACT_ATOMS: atom_id res chain seq x y z
N MET A 1 24.68 -14.49 -22.65
CA MET A 1 25.17 -15.86 -22.95
C MET A 1 25.25 -16.10 -24.45
N LYS A 2 24.18 -15.87 -25.25
CA LYS A 2 24.24 -15.89 -26.73
C LYS A 2 25.47 -15.17 -27.31
N TYR A 3 25.76 -13.97 -26.82
CA TYR A 3 26.98 -13.23 -27.21
C TYR A 3 28.30 -13.96 -26.93
N LEU A 4 28.41 -14.66 -25.79
CA LEU A 4 29.62 -15.43 -25.46
C LEU A 4 29.75 -16.66 -26.37
N LEU A 5 28.64 -17.38 -26.59
CA LEU A 5 28.58 -18.51 -27.52
C LEU A 5 28.95 -18.11 -28.95
N SER A 6 28.50 -16.93 -29.41
CA SER A 6 28.87 -16.43 -30.74
C SER A 6 30.36 -16.09 -30.90
N ARG A 7 31.11 -15.99 -29.80
CA ARG A 7 32.54 -15.64 -29.81
C ARG A 7 33.43 -16.85 -29.58
N ASP A 8 33.03 -17.74 -28.68
CA ASP A 8 33.79 -18.92 -28.29
C ASP A 8 32.84 -19.95 -27.66
N GLU A 9 32.44 -20.96 -28.44
CA GLU A 9 31.53 -22.01 -28.00
C GLU A 9 32.16 -22.87 -26.88
N ASP A 10 33.47 -23.13 -26.97
CA ASP A 10 34.21 -23.94 -26.01
C ASP A 10 34.36 -23.23 -24.64
N SER A 11 34.16 -21.91 -24.60
CA SER A 11 34.23 -21.12 -23.37
C SER A 11 33.02 -21.30 -22.44
N VAL A 12 31.93 -21.93 -22.90
CA VAL A 12 30.70 -22.08 -22.12
C VAL A 12 30.32 -23.55 -21.97
N SER A 13 30.65 -24.14 -20.82
CA SER A 13 30.21 -25.49 -20.48
C SER A 13 28.75 -25.47 -20.01
N MET A 14 27.86 -26.10 -20.78
CA MET A 14 26.45 -26.30 -20.43
C MET A 14 25.91 -27.62 -21.00
N PRO A 15 24.83 -28.18 -20.43
CA PRO A 15 24.15 -29.35 -21.01
C PRO A 15 23.71 -29.12 -22.47
N ASP A 16 23.84 -30.17 -23.31
CA ASP A 16 23.53 -30.12 -24.75
C ASP A 16 22.17 -29.51 -25.08
N ILE A 17 21.14 -29.80 -24.29
CA ILE A 17 19.78 -29.26 -24.50
C ILE A 17 19.78 -27.73 -24.33
N GLN A 18 20.53 -27.19 -23.36
CA GLN A 18 20.64 -25.72 -23.19
C GLN A 18 21.41 -25.09 -24.34
N MET A 19 22.46 -25.76 -24.83
CA MET A 19 23.25 -25.28 -25.96
C MET A 19 22.39 -25.19 -27.22
N MET A 20 21.65 -26.25 -27.53
CA MET A 20 20.71 -26.31 -28.65
C MET A 20 19.69 -25.17 -28.62
N ILE A 21 19.10 -24.88 -27.45
CA ILE A 21 18.12 -23.79 -27.31
C ILE A 21 18.77 -22.42 -27.52
N LEU A 22 19.97 -22.21 -26.97
CA LEU A 22 20.70 -20.95 -27.15
C LEU A 22 21.18 -20.72 -28.57
N GLN A 23 21.45 -21.80 -29.31
CA GLN A 23 21.79 -21.80 -30.73
C GLN A 23 20.55 -21.71 -31.62
N GLU A 24 19.34 -21.85 -31.07
CA GLU A 24 18.07 -21.84 -31.80
C GLU A 24 18.06 -22.89 -32.92
N SER A 25 18.66 -24.07 -32.68
CA SER A 25 18.78 -25.14 -33.68
C SER A 25 17.47 -25.92 -33.82
N GLU A 26 16.67 -25.57 -34.83
CA GLU A 26 15.39 -26.22 -35.13
C GLU A 26 15.56 -27.73 -35.37
N LYS A 27 16.55 -28.11 -36.18
CA LYS A 27 16.78 -29.51 -36.53
C LYS A 27 17.11 -30.36 -35.30
N ASP A 28 17.97 -29.86 -34.40
CA ASP A 28 18.34 -30.62 -33.21
C ASP A 28 17.16 -30.73 -32.23
N LEU A 29 16.33 -29.69 -32.13
CA LEU A 29 15.09 -29.75 -31.34
C LEU A 29 14.11 -30.78 -31.91
N GLU A 30 13.91 -30.80 -33.23
CA GLU A 30 13.08 -31.76 -33.95
C GLU A 30 13.58 -33.20 -33.71
N ASP A 31 14.86 -33.46 -33.98
CA ASP A 31 15.50 -34.76 -33.78
C ASP A 31 15.37 -35.25 -32.32
N LEU A 32 15.47 -34.34 -31.35
CA LEU A 32 15.31 -34.67 -29.92
C LEU A 32 13.85 -34.97 -29.54
N LEU A 33 12.88 -34.23 -30.10
CA LEU A 33 11.45 -34.46 -29.89
C LEU A 33 10.99 -35.78 -30.54
N GLU A 34 11.36 -36.01 -31.80
CA GLU A 34 10.99 -37.22 -32.55
C GLU A 34 11.59 -38.49 -31.93
N SER A 35 12.83 -38.41 -31.44
CA SER A 35 13.48 -39.53 -30.74
C SER A 35 12.95 -39.77 -29.33
N GLY A 36 12.07 -38.89 -28.81
CA GLY A 36 11.57 -38.95 -27.44
C GLY A 36 12.65 -38.72 -26.37
N ARG A 37 13.84 -38.23 -26.76
CA ARG A 37 14.92 -37.87 -25.83
C ARG A 37 14.56 -36.65 -24.99
N ILE A 38 13.72 -35.78 -25.54
CA ILE A 38 13.03 -34.74 -24.78
C ILE A 38 11.52 -34.89 -24.99
N LEU A 39 10.76 -34.57 -23.95
CA LEU A 39 9.32 -34.42 -24.00
C LEU A 39 8.98 -32.92 -23.95
N PRO A 40 7.80 -32.50 -24.43
CA PRO A 40 7.33 -31.12 -24.25
C PRO A 40 7.22 -30.68 -22.79
N SER A 41 7.14 -31.66 -21.86
CA SER A 41 7.16 -31.46 -20.40
C SER A 41 8.55 -31.55 -19.77
N THR A 42 9.61 -31.73 -20.56
CA THR A 42 10.99 -31.79 -20.05
C THR A 42 11.33 -30.52 -19.29
N LYS A 43 11.98 -30.69 -18.14
CA LYS A 43 12.48 -29.60 -17.31
C LYS A 43 13.99 -29.59 -17.30
N ILE A 44 14.57 -28.39 -17.36
CA ILE A 44 15.99 -28.14 -17.24
C ILE A 44 16.19 -27.37 -15.92
N GLY A 45 16.57 -28.08 -14.87
CA GLY A 45 16.53 -27.54 -13.51
C GLY A 45 15.08 -27.29 -13.08
N SER A 46 14.77 -26.06 -12.66
CA SER A 46 13.44 -25.65 -12.22
C SER A 46 12.51 -25.15 -13.33
N PHE A 47 13.01 -24.99 -14.56
CA PHE A 47 12.27 -24.41 -15.67
C PHE A 47 11.90 -25.49 -16.69
N SER A 48 10.73 -25.35 -17.31
CA SER A 48 10.35 -26.14 -18.47
C SER A 48 11.20 -25.77 -19.69
N ILE A 49 11.35 -26.70 -20.62
CA ILE A 49 12.02 -26.44 -21.89
C ILE A 49 11.35 -25.30 -22.67
N LEU A 50 10.02 -25.19 -22.58
CA LEU A 50 9.24 -24.11 -23.18
C LEU A 50 9.59 -22.71 -22.63
N GLU A 51 9.92 -22.61 -21.35
CA GLU A 51 10.35 -21.35 -20.75
C GLU A 51 11.75 -20.95 -21.22
N PHE A 52 12.62 -21.94 -21.50
CA PHE A 52 13.94 -21.69 -22.06
C PHE A 52 13.90 -21.27 -23.53
N THR A 53 12.93 -21.77 -24.29
CA THR A 53 12.75 -21.39 -25.71
C THR A 53 12.00 -20.07 -25.88
N PHE A 54 11.47 -19.46 -24.81
CA PHE A 54 10.77 -18.18 -24.93
C PHE A 54 11.69 -17.08 -25.46
N GLY A 55 11.31 -16.45 -26.58
CA GLY A 55 12.18 -15.56 -27.35
C GLY A 55 12.66 -16.17 -28.67
N TRP A 56 12.61 -17.49 -28.80
CA TRP A 56 12.80 -18.25 -30.03
C TRP A 56 11.45 -18.78 -30.52
N SER A 57 10.75 -17.98 -31.32
CA SER A 57 9.36 -18.24 -31.70
C SER A 57 9.14 -19.53 -32.50
N ASN A 58 10.13 -20.01 -33.27
CA ASN A 58 10.02 -21.31 -33.94
C ASN A 58 10.15 -22.47 -32.94
N GLY A 59 11.08 -22.39 -31.99
CA GLY A 59 11.20 -23.40 -30.93
C GLY A 59 9.98 -23.48 -30.02
N VAL A 60 9.36 -22.33 -29.70
CA VAL A 60 8.06 -22.29 -28.99
C VAL A 60 6.98 -23.00 -29.80
N ARG A 61 6.81 -22.67 -31.08
CA ARG A 61 5.85 -23.34 -31.96
C ARG A 61 6.05 -24.85 -32.02
N MET A 62 7.28 -25.31 -32.24
CA MET A 62 7.61 -26.74 -32.30
C MET A 62 7.23 -27.49 -31.02
N LEU A 63 7.51 -26.88 -29.85
CA LEU A 63 7.12 -27.46 -28.56
C LEU A 63 5.61 -27.51 -28.39
N LEU A 64 4.89 -26.46 -28.79
CA LEU A 64 3.43 -26.41 -28.76
C LEU A 64 2.80 -27.47 -29.67
N ASP A 65 3.30 -27.61 -30.90
CA ASP A 65 2.88 -28.63 -31.86
C ASP A 65 3.14 -30.05 -31.33
N ALA A 66 4.24 -30.24 -30.59
CA ALA A 66 4.55 -31.48 -29.90
C ALA A 66 3.69 -31.76 -28.65
N GLY A 67 2.79 -30.83 -28.27
CA GLY A 67 1.86 -30.99 -27.15
C GLY A 67 2.28 -30.29 -25.86
N ALA A 68 3.22 -29.34 -25.91
CA ALA A 68 3.48 -28.46 -24.78
C ALA A 68 2.22 -27.67 -24.44
N ASN A 69 1.92 -27.57 -23.15
CA ASN A 69 0.77 -26.82 -22.64
C ASN A 69 1.12 -26.18 -21.29
N GLU A 70 0.22 -25.37 -20.78
CA GLU A 70 0.43 -24.63 -19.54
C GLU A 70 0.75 -25.51 -18.32
N GLN A 71 0.22 -26.74 -18.25
CA GLN A 71 0.49 -27.65 -17.14
C GLN A 71 1.95 -28.13 -17.11
N ASN A 72 2.65 -28.02 -18.25
CA ASN A 72 4.06 -28.37 -18.37
C ASN A 72 4.97 -27.23 -17.89
N SER A 73 4.47 -25.99 -17.85
CA SER A 73 5.21 -24.82 -17.40
C SER A 73 5.23 -24.75 -15.87
N THR A 74 6.38 -24.38 -15.32
CA THR A 74 6.54 -24.20 -13.87
C THR A 74 6.34 -22.75 -13.44
N PHE A 75 6.30 -21.81 -14.38
CA PHE A 75 6.25 -20.38 -14.08
C PHE A 75 5.09 -19.65 -14.77
N PRO A 76 4.45 -18.74 -14.04
CA PRO A 76 3.51 -17.80 -14.67
C PRO A 76 4.26 -16.87 -15.63
N LEU A 77 3.59 -16.50 -16.73
CA LEU A 77 4.10 -15.69 -17.82
C LEU A 77 4.76 -14.37 -17.32
N GLU A 78 4.26 -13.84 -16.20
CA GLU A 78 4.79 -12.66 -15.51
C GLU A 78 6.31 -12.65 -15.28
N ARG A 79 6.94 -13.81 -15.01
CA ARG A 79 8.38 -13.88 -14.72
C ARG A 79 9.21 -13.70 -15.97
N VAL A 80 8.73 -14.26 -17.07
CA VAL A 80 9.41 -14.21 -18.37
C VAL A 80 9.27 -12.80 -18.95
N LEU A 81 8.06 -12.24 -18.89
CA LEU A 81 7.76 -10.90 -19.41
C LEU A 81 8.36 -9.76 -18.58
N GLY A 82 8.61 -9.97 -17.28
CA GLY A 82 9.01 -8.92 -16.36
C GLY A 82 10.35 -8.23 -16.66
N ASN A 83 11.19 -8.87 -17.47
CA ASN A 83 12.53 -8.38 -17.80
C ASN A 83 12.66 -7.82 -19.22
N ILE A 84 11.67 -8.05 -20.09
CA ILE A 84 11.74 -7.72 -21.51
C ILE A 84 11.35 -6.26 -21.74
N LYS A 85 12.16 -5.54 -22.51
CA LYS A 85 11.94 -4.14 -22.92
C LYS A 85 11.81 -4.05 -24.43
N ASP A 86 11.15 -3.00 -24.91
CA ASP A 86 11.00 -2.75 -26.36
C ASP A 86 12.36 -2.52 -27.08
N ALA A 87 13.41 -2.15 -26.34
CA ALA A 87 14.75 -1.93 -26.88
C ALA A 87 15.64 -3.19 -26.88
N ASP A 88 15.13 -4.33 -26.40
CA ASP A 88 15.90 -5.57 -26.41
C ASP A 88 16.02 -6.09 -27.86
N PRO A 89 17.20 -6.58 -28.28
CA PRO A 89 17.43 -6.98 -29.67
C PRO A 89 16.55 -8.14 -30.14
N ASP A 90 16.15 -9.01 -29.21
CA ASP A 90 15.32 -10.20 -29.48
C ASP A 90 13.82 -9.91 -29.23
N HIS A 91 13.41 -8.63 -29.14
CA HIS A 91 12.04 -8.23 -28.79
C HIS A 91 10.96 -8.88 -29.68
N ASP A 92 11.17 -8.91 -31.00
CA ASP A 92 10.23 -9.53 -31.94
C ASP A 92 10.04 -11.04 -31.67
N GLY A 93 11.13 -11.74 -31.32
CA GLY A 93 11.09 -13.15 -30.96
C GLY A 93 10.26 -13.40 -29.70
N TYR A 94 10.39 -12.52 -28.70
CA TYR A 94 9.55 -12.56 -27.49
C TYR A 94 8.08 -12.22 -27.78
N TYR A 95 7.83 -11.25 -28.66
CA TYR A 95 6.48 -10.88 -29.10
C TYR A 95 5.76 -12.06 -29.74
N HIS A 96 6.37 -12.70 -30.73
CA HIS A 96 5.78 -13.85 -31.42
C HIS A 96 5.66 -15.08 -30.51
N SER A 97 6.62 -15.29 -29.60
CA SER A 97 6.50 -16.35 -28.60
C SER A 97 5.27 -16.13 -27.70
N ALA A 98 5.05 -14.90 -27.22
CA ALA A 98 3.87 -14.57 -26.42
C ALA A 98 2.56 -14.76 -27.20
N GLU A 99 2.51 -14.28 -28.44
CA GLU A 99 1.36 -14.43 -29.34
C GLU A 99 0.98 -15.91 -29.53
N GLN A 100 1.95 -16.76 -29.85
CA GLN A 100 1.73 -18.20 -30.01
C GLN A 100 1.20 -18.87 -28.73
N LEU A 101 1.77 -18.55 -27.56
CA LEU A 101 1.27 -19.10 -26.29
C LEU A 101 -0.20 -18.69 -26.06
N LEU A 102 -0.54 -17.42 -26.31
CA LEU A 102 -1.89 -16.90 -26.14
C LEU A 102 -2.90 -17.54 -27.09
N GLU A 103 -2.52 -17.79 -28.35
CA GLU A 103 -3.31 -18.52 -29.35
C GLU A 103 -3.57 -19.97 -28.93
N HIS A 104 -2.61 -20.60 -28.25
CA HIS A 104 -2.76 -21.95 -27.68
C HIS A 104 -3.51 -21.97 -26.35
N GLY A 105 -4.12 -20.85 -25.97
CA GLY A 105 -5.05 -20.77 -24.85
C GLY A 105 -4.38 -20.68 -23.47
N TRP A 106 -3.10 -20.31 -23.39
CA TRP A 106 -2.43 -20.05 -22.11
C TRP A 106 -3.23 -19.10 -21.24
N THR A 107 -3.32 -19.35 -19.94
CA THR A 107 -3.99 -18.40 -19.05
C THR A 107 -3.28 -17.05 -19.04
N LEU A 108 -4.09 -16.01 -18.91
CA LEU A 108 -3.63 -14.62 -18.88
C LEU A 108 -4.28 -13.92 -17.70
N SER A 109 -3.46 -13.26 -16.88
CA SER A 109 -3.90 -12.50 -15.72
C SER A 109 -3.49 -11.03 -15.81
N ALA A 110 -4.16 -10.17 -15.03
CA ALA A 110 -3.75 -8.78 -14.87
C ALA A 110 -2.34 -8.64 -14.26
N ARG A 111 -1.85 -9.70 -13.60
CA ARG A 111 -0.49 -9.73 -13.05
C ARG A 111 0.56 -9.74 -14.15
N ASP A 112 0.36 -10.56 -15.18
CA ASP A 112 1.25 -10.66 -16.35
C ASP A 112 1.36 -9.31 -17.08
N ILE A 113 0.24 -8.60 -17.19
CA ILE A 113 0.16 -7.24 -17.76
C ILE A 113 0.95 -6.24 -16.90
N GLY A 114 0.81 -6.32 -15.58
CA GLY A 114 1.48 -5.40 -14.66
C GLY A 114 2.99 -5.60 -14.55
N THR A 115 3.50 -6.82 -14.69
CA THR A 115 4.95 -7.03 -14.68
C THR A 115 5.62 -6.70 -16.01
N CYS A 116 4.88 -6.73 -17.13
CA CYS A 116 5.41 -6.50 -18.46
C CYS A 116 5.97 -5.07 -18.64
N ARG A 117 7.28 -4.97 -18.91
CA ARG A 117 7.98 -3.69 -19.10
C ARG A 117 7.96 -3.19 -20.55
N SER A 118 7.85 -4.09 -21.52
CA SER A 118 7.66 -3.78 -22.93
C SER A 118 6.25 -3.25 -23.17
N THR A 119 6.15 -2.07 -23.78
CA THR A 119 4.85 -1.44 -24.09
C THR A 119 4.11 -2.20 -25.19
N THR A 120 4.85 -2.74 -26.17
CA THR A 120 4.29 -3.53 -27.28
C THR A 120 3.73 -4.86 -26.80
N LEU A 121 4.50 -5.62 -26.01
CA LEU A 121 4.04 -6.87 -25.40
C LEU A 121 2.85 -6.62 -24.47
N ARG A 122 2.92 -5.57 -23.63
CA ARG A 122 1.80 -5.22 -22.75
C ARG A 122 0.52 -4.93 -23.52
N SER A 123 0.62 -4.21 -24.65
CA SER A 123 -0.52 -3.92 -25.51
C SER A 123 -1.13 -5.20 -26.12
N LEU A 124 -0.27 -6.16 -26.54
CA LEU A 124 -0.71 -7.49 -26.98
C LEU A 124 -1.49 -8.21 -25.87
N LEU A 125 -0.97 -8.24 -24.65
CA LEU A 125 -1.63 -8.88 -23.51
C LEU A 125 -2.99 -8.22 -23.18
N ILE A 126 -3.04 -6.88 -23.14
CA ILE A 126 -4.30 -6.16 -22.87
C ILE A 126 -5.33 -6.46 -23.95
N LYS A 127 -4.93 -6.43 -25.23
CA LYS A 127 -5.81 -6.74 -26.36
C LYS A 127 -6.35 -8.17 -26.28
N GLU A 128 -5.49 -9.13 -25.96
CA GLU A 128 -5.93 -10.53 -25.84
C GLU A 128 -6.86 -10.73 -24.63
N LEU A 129 -6.55 -10.14 -23.47
CA LEU A 129 -7.42 -10.20 -22.30
C LEU A 129 -8.80 -9.61 -22.63
N ALA A 130 -8.85 -8.44 -23.28
CA ALA A 130 -10.08 -7.81 -23.73
C ALA A 130 -10.86 -8.71 -24.71
N GLY A 131 -10.16 -9.31 -25.69
CA GLY A 131 -10.73 -10.26 -26.64
C GLY A 131 -11.37 -11.46 -25.95
N ARG A 132 -10.70 -12.05 -24.95
CA ARG A 132 -11.23 -13.16 -24.15
C ARG A 132 -12.49 -12.76 -23.38
N ARG A 133 -12.54 -11.56 -22.80
CA ARG A 133 -13.74 -11.07 -22.09
C ARG A 133 -14.91 -10.84 -23.03
N LYS A 134 -14.66 -10.33 -24.23
CA LYS A 134 -15.70 -10.20 -25.27
C LYS A 134 -16.25 -11.56 -25.71
N ARG A 135 -15.37 -12.53 -26.03
CA ARG A 135 -15.78 -13.90 -26.39
C ARG A 135 -16.59 -14.57 -25.28
N LEU A 136 -16.16 -14.44 -24.03
CA LEU A 136 -16.90 -14.97 -22.87
C LEU A 136 -18.29 -14.33 -22.75
N TRP A 137 -18.40 -13.02 -22.97
CA TRP A 137 -19.67 -12.30 -22.95
C TRP A 137 -20.61 -12.72 -24.08
N GLU A 138 -20.12 -12.86 -25.30
CA GLU A 138 -20.91 -13.34 -26.46
C GLU A 138 -21.45 -14.75 -26.22
N LEU A 139 -20.63 -15.64 -25.64
CA LEU A 139 -21.07 -16.98 -25.22
C LEU A 139 -22.15 -16.89 -24.14
N ALA A 140 -21.97 -16.03 -23.14
CA ALA A 140 -22.97 -15.82 -22.09
C ALA A 140 -24.31 -15.37 -22.67
N GLN A 141 -24.31 -14.36 -23.56
CA GLN A 141 -25.52 -13.87 -24.21
C GLN A 141 -26.21 -14.93 -25.08
N SER A 142 -25.46 -15.84 -25.67
CA SER A 142 -25.99 -16.89 -26.54
C SER A 142 -26.64 -18.05 -25.77
N TYR A 143 -26.20 -18.32 -24.55
CA TYR A 143 -26.55 -19.54 -23.82
C TYR A 143 -27.24 -19.32 -22.47
N LEU A 144 -27.08 -18.15 -21.85
CA LEU A 144 -27.67 -17.86 -20.55
C LEU A 144 -28.96 -17.04 -20.71
N PRO A 145 -29.97 -17.29 -19.85
CA PRO A 145 -31.16 -16.47 -19.85
C PRO A 145 -30.85 -15.05 -19.33
N PRO A 146 -31.62 -14.02 -19.73
CA PRO A 146 -31.30 -12.62 -19.42
C PRO A 146 -31.18 -12.29 -17.92
N ASP A 147 -31.85 -13.03 -17.04
CA ASP A 147 -31.79 -12.86 -15.57
C ASP A 147 -30.45 -13.31 -14.96
N LYS A 148 -29.67 -14.11 -15.69
CA LYS A 148 -28.33 -14.57 -15.28
C LYS A 148 -27.21 -13.71 -15.83
N LEU A 149 -27.52 -12.76 -16.71
CA LEU A 149 -26.52 -11.89 -17.31
C LEU A 149 -26.29 -10.65 -16.43
N PRO A 150 -25.04 -10.32 -16.07
CA PRO A 150 -24.73 -9.04 -15.43
C PRO A 150 -25.13 -7.86 -16.34
N ARG A 151 -25.44 -6.72 -15.73
CA ARG A 151 -25.73 -5.49 -16.47
C ARG A 151 -24.42 -4.77 -16.78
N LEU A 152 -24.03 -4.77 -18.04
CA LEU A 152 -22.87 -4.04 -18.54
C LEU A 152 -23.30 -2.73 -19.22
N ARG A 153 -22.49 -1.69 -19.08
CA ARG A 153 -22.62 -0.46 -19.86
C ARG A 153 -22.17 -0.71 -21.31
N GLU A 154 -22.56 0.17 -22.21
CA GLU A 154 -22.04 0.12 -23.58
C GLU A 154 -20.51 0.25 -23.59
N GLY A 155 -19.84 -0.68 -24.27
CA GLY A 155 -18.37 -0.75 -24.34
C GLY A 155 -17.68 -1.36 -23.11
N GLU A 156 -18.42 -1.65 -22.03
CA GLU A 156 -17.86 -2.29 -20.84
C GLU A 156 -17.60 -3.78 -21.08
N LEU A 157 -16.44 -4.25 -20.64
CA LEU A 157 -16.09 -5.66 -20.66
C LEU A 157 -16.46 -6.36 -19.35
N LEU A 158 -16.70 -7.68 -19.43
CA LEU A 158 -16.75 -8.52 -18.24
C LEU A 158 -15.43 -8.43 -17.46
N ASP A 159 -15.50 -7.95 -16.23
CA ASP A 159 -14.35 -7.87 -15.33
C ASP A 159 -14.64 -8.64 -14.04
N ILE A 160 -15.21 -7.97 -13.03
CA ILE A 160 -15.48 -8.59 -11.73
C ILE A 160 -16.40 -9.82 -11.80
N ASP A 161 -17.39 -9.78 -12.70
CA ASP A 161 -18.38 -10.84 -12.91
C ASP A 161 -17.89 -11.94 -13.85
N ALA A 162 -16.73 -11.80 -14.48
CA ALA A 162 -16.23 -12.76 -15.46
C ALA A 162 -16.14 -14.18 -14.87
N GLY A 163 -15.73 -14.28 -13.59
CA GLY A 163 -15.61 -15.56 -12.90
C GLY A 163 -16.95 -16.24 -12.68
N TYR A 164 -17.96 -15.47 -12.28
CA TYR A 164 -19.33 -15.93 -12.12
C TYR A 164 -19.93 -16.39 -13.45
N VAL A 165 -19.83 -15.57 -14.48
CA VAL A 165 -20.36 -15.89 -15.82
C VAL A 165 -19.73 -17.16 -16.38
N TYR A 166 -18.41 -17.32 -16.24
CA TYR A 166 -17.72 -18.55 -16.64
C TYR A 166 -18.25 -19.77 -15.89
N ALA A 167 -18.40 -19.70 -14.57
CA ALA A 167 -18.91 -20.80 -13.76
C ALA A 167 -20.33 -21.22 -14.17
N VAL A 168 -21.24 -20.27 -14.35
CA VAL A 168 -22.62 -20.53 -14.78
C VAL A 168 -22.65 -21.18 -16.18
N LEU A 169 -21.81 -20.73 -17.11
CA LEU A 169 -21.70 -21.38 -18.43
C LEU A 169 -21.22 -22.83 -18.33
N VAL A 170 -20.26 -23.13 -17.45
CA VAL A 170 -19.79 -24.52 -17.23
C VAL A 170 -20.90 -25.39 -16.64
N GLU A 171 -21.70 -24.86 -15.72
CA GLU A 171 -22.85 -25.58 -15.11
C GLU A 171 -23.91 -26.01 -16.14
N THR A 172 -23.96 -25.35 -17.31
CA THR A 172 -24.82 -25.80 -18.42
C THR A 172 -24.33 -27.08 -19.13
N GLY A 173 -23.22 -27.68 -18.65
CA GLY A 173 -22.64 -28.91 -19.19
C GLY A 173 -21.77 -28.71 -20.43
N ARG A 174 -21.39 -27.46 -20.74
CA ARG A 174 -20.59 -27.12 -21.92
C ARG A 174 -19.10 -27.16 -21.63
N LYS A 175 -18.34 -27.71 -22.57
CA LYS A 175 -16.87 -27.60 -22.56
C LYS A 175 -16.48 -26.21 -23.06
N LEU A 176 -16.01 -25.36 -22.16
CA LEU A 176 -15.44 -24.05 -22.50
C LEU A 176 -13.94 -24.16 -22.71
N ASP A 177 -13.39 -23.28 -23.55
CA ASP A 177 -11.96 -23.07 -23.64
C ASP A 177 -11.44 -22.54 -22.30
N SER A 178 -10.40 -23.19 -21.75
CA SER A 178 -9.74 -22.80 -20.52
C SER A 178 -9.15 -21.39 -20.58
N SER A 179 -8.81 -20.89 -21.77
CA SER A 179 -8.29 -19.55 -21.99
C SER A 179 -9.25 -18.44 -21.56
N LEU A 180 -10.56 -18.74 -21.56
CA LEU A 180 -11.62 -17.81 -21.16
C LEU A 180 -11.79 -17.72 -19.64
N ARG A 181 -11.25 -18.71 -18.89
CA ARG A 181 -11.36 -18.75 -17.43
C ARG A 181 -10.58 -17.59 -16.81
N PRO A 182 -11.22 -16.73 -16.00
CA PRO A 182 -10.48 -15.73 -15.24
C PRO A 182 -9.59 -16.40 -14.20
N VAL A 183 -8.31 -16.05 -14.20
CA VAL A 183 -7.33 -16.57 -13.23
C VAL A 183 -7.71 -16.18 -11.79
N ASN A 184 -8.26 -14.99 -11.61
CA ASN A 184 -8.62 -14.44 -10.30
C ASN A 184 -10.08 -13.99 -10.30
N PRO A 185 -11.03 -14.91 -10.05
CA PRO A 185 -12.45 -14.57 -10.06
C PRO A 185 -12.80 -13.61 -8.91
N GLY A 186 -13.83 -12.79 -9.11
CA GLY A 186 -14.38 -11.92 -8.07
C GLY A 186 -13.57 -10.65 -7.76
N VAL A 187 -12.56 -10.33 -8.57
CA VAL A 187 -11.82 -9.06 -8.49
C VAL A 187 -11.69 -8.44 -9.88
N THR A 188 -11.55 -7.12 -9.92
CA THR A 188 -11.25 -6.38 -11.16
C THR A 188 -9.77 -6.46 -11.50
N VAL A 189 -9.41 -6.20 -12.76
CA VAL A 189 -8.00 -6.12 -13.21
C VAL A 189 -7.16 -5.15 -12.36
N TYR A 190 -7.79 -4.13 -11.77
CA TYR A 190 -7.14 -3.10 -10.95
C TYR A 190 -6.78 -3.55 -9.52
N HIS A 191 -7.17 -4.73 -9.07
CA HIS A 191 -6.76 -5.23 -7.75
C HIS A 191 -5.27 -5.62 -7.68
N TYR A 192 -4.59 -5.81 -8.83
CA TYR A 192 -3.15 -6.15 -8.96
C TYR A 192 -2.22 -4.94 -9.04
N ARG A 193 -2.57 -3.88 -8.32
CA ARG A 193 -2.03 -2.53 -8.53
C ARG A 193 -0.60 -2.28 -8.05
N ASP A 194 0.04 -3.20 -7.34
CA ASP A 194 1.49 -3.06 -7.03
C ASP A 194 2.34 -3.23 -8.29
N LEU A 195 1.72 -3.69 -9.38
CA LEU A 195 2.36 -3.98 -10.66
C LEU A 195 1.91 -3.01 -11.76
N LEU A 196 0.67 -2.49 -11.71
CA LEU A 196 0.15 -1.61 -12.75
C LEU A 196 0.68 -0.17 -12.61
N SER A 197 1.27 0.37 -13.68
CA SER A 197 1.52 1.81 -13.78
C SER A 197 0.24 2.56 -14.16
N ALA A 198 0.20 3.88 -13.94
CA ALA A 198 -0.96 4.68 -14.33
C ALA A 198 -1.22 4.63 -15.85
N GLU A 199 -0.15 4.52 -16.64
CA GLU A 199 -0.20 4.36 -18.08
C GLU A 199 -0.82 3.00 -18.46
N THR A 200 -0.41 1.90 -17.82
CA THR A 200 -1.04 0.58 -18.00
C THR A 200 -2.52 0.59 -17.58
N MET A 201 -2.85 1.26 -16.47
CA MET A 201 -4.25 1.35 -16.02
C MET A 201 -5.11 2.11 -17.02
N GLU A 202 -4.57 3.16 -17.65
CA GLU A 202 -5.23 3.88 -18.73
C GLU A 202 -5.45 2.99 -19.95
N GLU A 203 -4.43 2.23 -20.39
CA GLU A 203 -4.57 1.29 -21.50
C GLU A 203 -5.68 0.25 -21.24
N LEU A 204 -5.73 -0.32 -20.04
CA LEU A 204 -6.82 -1.23 -19.62
C LEU A 204 -8.19 -0.52 -19.63
N TYR A 205 -8.25 0.71 -19.15
CA TYR A 205 -9.50 1.47 -19.12
C TYR A 205 -10.01 1.75 -20.53
N GLN A 206 -9.12 2.16 -21.45
CA GLN A 206 -9.46 2.36 -22.86
C GLN A 206 -9.87 1.07 -23.56
N ALA A 207 -9.40 -0.09 -23.09
CA ALA A 207 -9.84 -1.39 -23.58
C ALA A 207 -11.24 -1.81 -23.09
N GLY A 208 -11.88 -1.05 -22.20
CA GLY A 208 -13.25 -1.30 -21.70
C GLY A 208 -13.32 -1.87 -20.28
N PHE A 209 -12.21 -1.95 -19.54
CA PHE A 209 -12.20 -2.33 -18.13
C PHE A 209 -12.55 -1.11 -17.25
N TYR A 210 -13.83 -0.89 -16.96
CA TYR A 210 -14.28 0.31 -16.22
C TYR A 210 -14.44 0.10 -14.71
N GLY A 211 -14.15 -1.10 -14.19
CA GLY A 211 -14.31 -1.51 -12.79
C GLY A 211 -13.33 -0.87 -11.79
N VAL A 212 -13.15 0.45 -11.81
CA VAL A 212 -12.16 1.15 -10.96
C VAL A 212 -12.56 1.24 -9.48
N ASP A 213 -13.85 1.18 -9.19
CA ASP A 213 -14.40 1.33 -7.82
C ASP A 213 -15.37 0.19 -7.42
N LEU A 214 -15.27 -0.95 -8.11
CA LEU A 214 -16.05 -2.14 -7.79
C LEU A 214 -15.34 -2.92 -6.66
N PRO A 215 -16.02 -3.20 -5.53
CA PRO A 215 -15.43 -3.97 -4.45
C PRO A 215 -15.35 -5.45 -4.83
N GLY A 216 -14.27 -6.14 -4.44
CA GLY A 216 -14.16 -7.58 -4.67
C GLY A 216 -15.33 -8.38 -4.07
N ILE A 217 -15.75 -9.45 -4.73
CA ILE A 217 -16.91 -10.26 -4.33
C ILE A 217 -16.56 -11.11 -3.09
N PRO A 218 -17.27 -10.95 -1.94
CA PRO A 218 -17.04 -11.78 -0.76
C PRO A 218 -17.20 -13.29 -1.05
N GLY A 219 -16.29 -14.11 -0.52
CA GLY A 219 -16.29 -15.56 -0.71
C GLY A 219 -15.75 -16.05 -2.06
N VAL A 220 -15.56 -15.15 -3.03
CA VAL A 220 -14.96 -15.46 -4.35
C VAL A 220 -13.59 -14.81 -4.50
N ALA A 221 -13.50 -13.52 -4.16
CA ALA A 221 -12.25 -12.78 -4.17
C ALA A 221 -11.26 -13.36 -3.13
N PRO A 222 -9.94 -13.25 -3.38
CA PRO A 222 -8.93 -13.54 -2.37
C PRO A 222 -9.21 -12.78 -1.06
N LEU A 223 -8.90 -13.39 0.10
CA LEU A 223 -9.30 -12.88 1.42
C LEU A 223 -8.95 -11.39 1.66
N GLY A 224 -7.83 -10.91 1.10
CA GLY A 224 -7.41 -9.51 1.22
C GLY A 224 -8.12 -8.51 0.30
N SER A 225 -8.97 -8.98 -0.62
CA SER A 225 -9.68 -8.15 -1.61
C SER A 225 -11.21 -8.25 -1.47
N ALA A 226 -11.73 -9.18 -0.69
CA ALA A 226 -13.15 -9.34 -0.45
C ALA A 226 -13.78 -8.08 0.17
N GLY A 227 -14.76 -7.49 -0.50
CA GLY A 227 -15.43 -6.26 -0.08
C GLY A 227 -14.58 -4.98 -0.24
N MET A 228 -13.36 -5.08 -0.74
CA MET A 228 -12.42 -3.97 -0.88
C MET A 228 -12.37 -3.49 -2.33
N THR A 229 -12.33 -2.18 -2.54
CA THR A 229 -12.12 -1.60 -3.88
C THR A 229 -10.62 -1.53 -4.21
N PRO A 230 -10.25 -1.42 -5.50
CA PRO A 230 -8.85 -1.32 -5.93
C PRO A 230 -8.03 -0.23 -5.20
N ILE A 231 -8.65 0.93 -4.95
CA ILE A 231 -8.01 2.03 -4.24
C ILE A 231 -7.81 1.72 -2.75
N ILE A 232 -8.72 0.97 -2.11
CA ILE A 232 -8.59 0.56 -0.70
C ILE A 232 -7.45 -0.42 -0.52
N VAL A 233 -7.28 -1.37 -1.43
CA VAL A 233 -6.18 -2.31 -1.24
C VAL A 233 -4.82 -1.61 -1.43
N MET A 234 -4.73 -0.39 -2.01
CA MET A 234 -3.51 0.23 -2.60
C MET A 234 -2.20 0.29 -1.79
N ASN A 235 -1.12 -0.37 -2.24
CA ASN A 235 0.16 -0.44 -1.53
C ASN A 235 1.44 -0.51 -2.42
N SER A 236 1.67 0.50 -3.27
CA SER A 236 2.90 0.54 -4.09
C SER A 236 4.15 0.88 -3.26
N TYR A 237 5.24 0.12 -3.41
CA TYR A 237 6.55 0.42 -2.79
C TYR A 237 7.12 1.79 -3.20
N SER A 238 6.91 2.21 -4.46
CA SER A 238 7.39 3.51 -4.95
C SER A 238 6.35 4.61 -4.68
N SER A 239 6.76 5.68 -4.00
CA SER A 239 5.91 6.86 -3.76
C SER A 239 5.43 7.51 -5.05
N LYS A 240 6.30 7.63 -6.07
CA LYS A 240 5.93 8.21 -7.38
C LYS A 240 4.85 7.38 -8.08
N ARG A 241 4.98 6.05 -8.08
CA ARG A 241 3.96 5.16 -8.66
C ARG A 241 2.66 5.23 -7.86
N PHE A 242 2.74 5.26 -6.53
CA PHE A 242 1.58 5.39 -5.65
C PHE A 242 0.78 6.67 -5.94
N VAL A 243 1.44 7.83 -6.02
CA VAL A 243 0.77 9.11 -6.32
C VAL A 243 0.13 9.12 -7.70
N LYS A 244 0.86 8.66 -8.72
CA LYS A 244 0.33 8.56 -10.09
C LYS A 244 -0.91 7.67 -10.13
N ALA A 245 -0.86 6.51 -9.49
CA ALA A 245 -1.98 5.59 -9.43
C ALA A 245 -3.17 6.18 -8.67
N LEU A 246 -2.92 6.83 -7.54
CA LEU A 246 -3.97 7.49 -6.76
C LEU A 246 -4.70 8.58 -7.56
N LYS A 247 -3.93 9.47 -8.23
CA LYS A 247 -4.50 10.50 -9.11
C LYS A 247 -5.35 9.89 -10.22
N TRP A 248 -4.87 8.77 -10.79
CA TRP A 248 -5.59 8.06 -11.84
C TRP A 248 -6.91 7.44 -11.33
N PHE A 249 -6.91 6.75 -10.19
CA PHE A 249 -8.16 6.20 -9.63
C PHE A 249 -9.20 7.29 -9.37
N ILE A 250 -8.79 8.39 -8.75
CA ILE A 250 -9.69 9.52 -8.47
C ILE A 250 -10.21 10.13 -9.77
N SER A 251 -9.35 10.32 -10.78
CA SER A 251 -9.78 10.89 -12.07
C SER A 251 -10.73 9.98 -12.86
N LYS A 252 -10.75 8.67 -12.57
CA LYS A 252 -11.71 7.71 -13.11
C LYS A 252 -12.95 7.50 -12.23
N GLY A 253 -13.09 8.27 -11.15
CA GLY A 253 -14.30 8.28 -10.31
C GLY A 253 -14.28 7.32 -9.14
N ALA A 254 -13.11 6.89 -8.66
CA ALA A 254 -13.02 6.13 -7.40
C ALA A 254 -13.55 6.96 -6.22
N ASP A 255 -14.48 6.40 -5.45
CA ASP A 255 -15.11 7.08 -4.32
C ASP A 255 -14.23 7.06 -3.08
N VAL A 256 -13.51 8.16 -2.85
CA VAL A 256 -12.69 8.35 -1.66
C VAL A 256 -13.51 8.64 -0.39
N SER A 257 -14.81 8.96 -0.51
CA SER A 257 -15.70 9.19 0.64
C SER A 257 -16.32 7.90 1.18
N ARG A 258 -16.24 6.81 0.40
CA ARG A 258 -16.74 5.48 0.77
C ARG A 258 -16.20 5.04 2.13
N LYS A 259 -17.05 4.43 2.96
CA LYS A 259 -16.63 3.80 4.21
C LYS A 259 -15.84 2.52 3.96
N LEU A 260 -14.77 2.32 4.72
CA LEU A 260 -14.03 1.06 4.72
C LEU A 260 -14.89 -0.05 5.33
N PRO A 261 -14.89 -1.26 4.75
CA PRO A 261 -15.66 -2.37 5.28
C PRO A 261 -15.37 -2.63 6.77
N GLY A 262 -16.43 -2.69 7.58
CA GLY A 262 -16.32 -2.97 9.02
C GLY A 262 -15.86 -1.81 9.89
N THR A 263 -15.72 -0.58 9.36
CA THR A 263 -15.28 0.58 10.14
C THR A 263 -16.12 1.83 9.84
N ASN A 264 -15.96 2.86 10.66
CA ASN A 264 -16.50 4.20 10.37
C ASN A 264 -15.56 5.06 9.55
N ALA A 265 -14.32 4.63 9.32
CA ALA A 265 -13.36 5.36 8.52
C ALA A 265 -13.72 5.33 7.03
N THR A 266 -13.26 6.31 6.29
CA THR A 266 -13.42 6.43 4.85
C THR A 266 -12.12 6.07 4.11
N VAL A 267 -12.23 5.83 2.80
CA VAL A 267 -11.07 5.62 1.92
C VAL A 267 -10.10 6.79 1.98
N ALA A 268 -10.58 8.04 2.01
CA ALA A 268 -9.75 9.22 2.12
C ALA A 268 -8.89 9.22 3.40
N GLN A 269 -9.44 8.79 4.54
CA GLN A 269 -8.65 8.67 5.78
C GLN A 269 -7.57 7.59 5.66
N LEU A 270 -7.88 6.42 5.10
CA LEU A 270 -6.88 5.37 4.82
C LEU A 270 -5.77 5.88 3.87
N LEU A 271 -6.14 6.64 2.84
CA LEU A 271 -5.17 7.24 1.93
C LEU A 271 -4.29 8.26 2.64
N SER A 272 -4.87 9.04 3.56
CA SER A 272 -4.13 10.01 4.36
C SER A 272 -3.08 9.33 5.26
N GLU A 273 -3.46 8.27 5.95
CA GLU A 273 -2.54 7.39 6.69
C GLU A 273 -1.43 6.87 5.78
N ARG A 274 -1.76 6.26 4.63
CA ARG A 274 -0.75 5.65 3.74
C ARG A 274 0.22 6.66 3.16
N ILE A 275 -0.25 7.86 2.82
CA ILE A 275 0.62 8.96 2.37
C ILE A 275 1.58 9.33 3.50
N THR A 276 1.08 9.48 4.74
CA THR A 276 1.91 9.78 5.91
C THR A 276 2.96 8.70 6.18
N ILE A 277 2.58 7.42 6.13
CA ILE A 277 3.53 6.31 6.28
C ILE A 277 4.64 6.39 5.23
N LYS A 278 4.30 6.71 3.98
CA LYS A 278 5.29 6.86 2.89
C LYS A 278 6.20 8.07 3.10
N LEU A 279 5.67 9.18 3.60
CA LEU A 279 6.45 10.36 3.97
C LEU A 279 7.44 10.06 5.12
N LEU A 280 7.04 9.20 6.07
CA LEU A 280 7.88 8.79 7.20
C LEU A 280 8.89 7.69 6.85
N SER A 281 8.61 6.85 5.85
CA SER A 281 9.49 5.75 5.46
C SER A 281 10.79 6.28 4.84
N LYS A 282 11.91 6.03 5.51
CA LYS A 282 13.28 6.51 5.21
C LYS A 282 13.84 6.16 3.82
N GLN A 283 13.12 5.42 2.98
CA GLN A 283 13.78 4.70 1.90
C GLN A 283 14.28 5.60 0.76
N HIS A 284 13.86 6.86 0.64
CA HIS A 284 14.30 7.71 -0.48
C HIS A 284 14.24 9.21 -0.12
N GLU A 285 15.37 9.87 0.13
CA GLU A 285 15.42 11.34 0.26
C GLU A 285 14.83 12.03 -0.99
N ASP A 286 15.01 11.44 -2.17
CA ASP A 286 14.39 11.85 -3.44
C ASP A 286 12.86 11.92 -3.42
N THR A 287 12.20 11.25 -2.45
CA THR A 287 10.74 11.31 -2.34
C THR A 287 10.26 12.60 -1.71
N TRP A 288 11.07 13.25 -0.88
CA TRP A 288 10.65 14.46 -0.18
C TRP A 288 10.37 15.60 -1.17
N ASP A 289 11.35 15.89 -2.02
CA ASP A 289 11.22 16.91 -3.07
C ASP A 289 10.09 16.55 -4.03
N TYR A 290 9.91 15.27 -4.36
CA TYR A 290 8.80 14.85 -5.21
C TYR A 290 7.43 15.13 -4.56
N TRP A 291 7.26 14.81 -3.28
CA TRP A 291 6.02 15.08 -2.55
C TRP A 291 5.81 16.58 -2.37
N LEU A 292 6.85 17.31 -2.01
CA LEU A 292 6.86 18.76 -1.88
C LEU A 292 6.46 19.42 -3.20
N GLN A 293 7.05 19.03 -4.33
CA GLN A 293 6.64 19.51 -5.65
C GLN A 293 5.21 19.09 -6.00
N THR A 294 4.82 17.87 -5.65
CA THR A 294 3.47 17.36 -5.94
C THR A 294 2.40 18.14 -5.18
N PHE A 295 2.64 18.51 -3.92
CA PHE A 295 1.68 19.18 -3.05
C PHE A 295 1.83 20.71 -3.06
N LEU A 296 3.04 21.25 -2.94
CA LEU A 296 3.27 22.72 -2.88
C LEU A 296 3.14 23.39 -4.26
N LEU A 297 3.67 22.79 -5.34
CA LEU A 297 3.72 23.46 -6.65
C LEU A 297 2.42 23.31 -7.44
N ASN A 298 1.65 22.24 -7.19
CA ASN A 298 0.32 22.10 -7.75
C ASN A 298 -0.71 22.84 -6.89
N LYS A 299 -0.55 24.16 -6.66
CA LYS A 299 -1.49 25.07 -5.95
C LYS A 299 -2.95 25.07 -6.48
N ARG A 300 -3.33 24.12 -7.33
CA ARG A 300 -4.69 23.86 -7.76
C ARG A 300 -5.52 23.36 -6.58
N LYS A 301 -6.82 23.68 -6.62
CA LYS A 301 -7.86 23.31 -5.65
C LYS A 301 -8.09 21.79 -5.51
N ASP A 302 -7.37 20.98 -6.27
CA ASP A 302 -7.57 19.53 -6.35
C ASP A 302 -6.62 18.83 -5.37
N SER A 303 -6.92 18.92 -4.07
CA SER A 303 -6.19 18.12 -3.08
C SER A 303 -6.27 16.64 -3.46
N LEU A 304 -5.13 15.94 -3.39
CA LEU A 304 -5.03 14.51 -3.71
C LEU A 304 -5.99 13.66 -2.84
N VAL A 305 -6.30 14.14 -1.64
CA VAL A 305 -7.26 13.52 -0.72
C VAL A 305 -8.15 14.64 -0.17
N PRO A 306 -9.48 14.55 -0.38
CA PRO A 306 -10.39 15.59 0.07
C PRO A 306 -10.46 15.66 1.60
N PHE A 307 -10.88 16.81 2.12
CA PHE A 307 -11.28 16.91 3.51
C PHE A 307 -12.51 16.04 3.74
N VAL A 308 -12.35 15.04 4.59
CA VAL A 308 -13.47 14.23 5.07
C VAL A 308 -13.40 14.18 6.57
N ARG A 309 -14.57 14.10 7.18
CA ARG A 309 -14.77 13.89 8.61
C ARG A 309 -15.66 12.67 8.77
N ASP A 310 -15.20 11.69 9.54
CA ASP A 310 -16.01 10.51 9.84
C ASP A 310 -16.99 10.79 11.00
N ALA A 311 -17.67 9.74 11.49
CA ALA A 311 -18.56 9.82 12.64
C ALA A 311 -17.90 9.34 13.94
N CYS A 312 -16.57 9.45 14.05
CA CYS A 312 -15.85 9.03 15.25
C CYS A 312 -16.19 9.90 16.47
N ALA A 313 -16.29 9.28 17.65
CA ALA A 313 -16.55 9.95 18.92
C ALA A 313 -15.26 10.30 19.71
N CYS A 314 -14.07 10.08 19.14
CA CYS A 314 -12.82 10.30 19.86
C CYS A 314 -12.58 11.79 20.14
N ALA A 315 -12.18 12.10 21.38
CA ALA A 315 -11.89 13.45 21.80
C ALA A 315 -10.70 14.09 21.04
N CYS A 316 -9.91 13.34 20.27
CA CYS A 316 -8.86 13.93 19.45
C CYS A 316 -9.38 14.88 18.36
N CYS A 317 -10.63 14.71 17.91
CA CYS A 317 -11.26 15.58 16.92
C CYS A 317 -12.79 15.63 17.12
N PRO A 318 -13.33 16.71 17.72
CA PRO A 318 -14.75 16.81 18.04
C PRO A 318 -15.60 16.69 16.78
N GLY A 319 -16.59 15.78 16.81
CA GLY A 319 -17.48 15.51 15.69
C GLY A 319 -16.89 14.62 14.59
N GLY A 320 -15.73 13.99 14.81
CA GLY A 320 -15.17 12.99 13.91
C GLY A 320 -13.72 13.23 13.52
N CYS A 321 -12.98 12.15 13.29
CA CYS A 321 -11.62 12.21 12.80
C CYS A 321 -11.60 12.76 11.37
N THR A 322 -10.71 13.71 11.14
CA THR A 322 -10.40 14.25 9.81
C THR A 322 -9.21 13.53 9.19
N THR A 323 -9.02 13.65 7.88
CA THR A 323 -7.78 13.21 7.20
C THR A 323 -6.52 13.76 7.86
N LEU A 324 -6.50 15.06 8.18
CA LEU A 324 -5.37 15.68 8.90
C LEU A 324 -5.14 15.04 10.29
N SER A 325 -6.20 14.82 11.08
CA SER A 325 -6.05 14.19 12.39
C SER A 325 -5.55 12.74 12.29
N VAL A 326 -5.96 11.99 11.26
CA VAL A 326 -5.48 10.64 10.98
C VAL A 326 -3.99 10.68 10.60
N ALA A 327 -3.58 11.59 9.72
CA ALA A 327 -2.18 11.78 9.38
C ALA A 327 -1.33 12.07 10.63
N LEU A 328 -1.72 13.04 11.46
CA LEU A 328 -0.98 13.40 12.68
C LEU A 328 -0.85 12.24 13.65
N ARG A 329 -1.92 11.47 13.85
CA ARG A 329 -1.89 10.26 14.68
C ARG A 329 -0.84 9.26 14.18
N GLU A 330 -0.75 9.04 12.87
CA GLU A 330 0.27 8.15 12.30
C GLU A 330 1.68 8.68 12.53
N VAL A 331 1.89 10.00 12.46
CA VAL A 331 3.17 10.61 12.83
C VAL A 331 3.53 10.27 14.27
N PHE A 332 2.60 10.47 15.22
CA PHE A 332 2.84 10.22 16.64
C PHE A 332 3.05 8.73 16.96
N SER A 333 2.36 7.84 16.26
CA SER A 333 2.47 6.39 16.43
C SER A 333 3.80 5.84 15.88
N ILE A 334 4.18 6.25 14.67
CA ILE A 334 5.25 5.61 13.90
C ILE A 334 6.62 6.22 14.18
N LEU A 335 6.71 7.54 14.29
CA LEU A 335 7.98 8.24 14.50
C LEU A 335 8.81 7.67 15.68
N PRO A 336 8.24 7.35 16.86
CA PRO A 336 8.95 6.66 17.95
C PRO A 336 9.67 5.38 17.54
N SER A 337 9.04 4.59 16.67
CA SER A 337 9.53 3.25 16.28
C SER A 337 10.63 3.32 15.23
N ILE A 338 10.62 4.34 14.36
CA ILE A 338 11.56 4.47 13.23
C ILE A 338 12.88 5.11 13.65
N TYR A 339 12.86 5.99 14.63
CA TYR A 339 14.05 6.72 15.09
C TYR A 339 14.24 6.42 16.58
N PRO A 340 15.38 5.91 17.04
CA PRO A 340 15.71 5.99 18.46
C PRO A 340 16.05 7.44 18.81
N ALA A 341 15.70 7.88 20.02
CA ALA A 341 16.07 9.21 20.53
C ALA A 341 17.59 9.47 20.39
N PRO A 342 18.03 10.71 20.08
CA PRO A 342 17.24 11.92 19.84
C PRO A 342 16.69 12.03 18.40
N TYR A 343 15.49 12.58 18.26
CA TYR A 343 14.77 12.67 16.99
C TYR A 343 15.23 13.87 16.15
N PRO A 344 15.31 13.72 14.82
CA PRO A 344 15.61 14.86 13.96
C PRO A 344 14.38 15.77 13.84
N ALA A 345 14.27 16.76 14.74
CA ALA A 345 13.17 17.74 14.77
C ALA A 345 12.88 18.37 13.41
N GLU A 346 13.94 18.63 12.64
CA GLU A 346 13.83 19.18 11.30
C GLU A 346 12.99 18.30 10.36
N LYS A 347 13.05 16.97 10.49
CA LYS A 347 12.21 16.06 9.69
C LYS A 347 10.75 16.13 10.10
N LEU A 348 10.46 16.23 11.40
CA LEU A 348 9.08 16.44 11.85
C LEU A 348 8.56 17.79 11.38
N ARG A 349 9.34 18.87 11.56
CA ARG A 349 8.97 20.21 11.11
C ARG A 349 8.67 20.22 9.62
N GLN A 350 9.52 19.61 8.80
CA GLN A 350 9.28 19.49 7.37
C GLN A 350 7.97 18.72 7.10
N LEU A 351 7.73 17.60 7.79
CA LEU A 351 6.49 16.84 7.65
C LEU A 351 5.26 17.64 8.00
N LEU A 352 5.28 18.37 9.12
CA LEU A 352 4.18 19.23 9.52
C LEU A 352 3.96 20.35 8.49
N LYS A 353 5.02 20.93 7.91
CA LYS A 353 4.89 21.89 6.79
C LYS A 353 4.16 21.28 5.60
N ILE A 354 4.49 20.05 5.20
CA ILE A 354 3.78 19.34 4.12
C ILE A 354 2.33 19.10 4.50
N LEU A 355 2.05 18.60 5.70
CA LEU A 355 0.69 18.31 6.16
C LEU A 355 -0.14 19.59 6.26
N ILE A 356 0.43 20.70 6.71
CA ILE A 356 -0.25 22.01 6.78
C ILE A 356 -0.56 22.52 5.38
N GLU A 357 0.41 22.52 4.45
CA GLU A 357 0.13 22.99 3.09
C GLU A 357 -0.91 22.10 2.40
N TRP A 358 -0.76 20.77 2.51
CA TRP A 358 -1.70 19.82 1.93
C TRP A 358 -3.15 20.05 2.41
N HIS A 359 -3.29 20.53 3.64
CA HIS A 359 -4.55 20.81 4.28
C HIS A 359 -4.84 22.31 4.41
N SER A 360 -4.17 23.18 3.65
CA SER A 360 -4.31 24.65 3.73
C SER A 360 -5.72 25.15 3.41
N ASN A 361 -6.47 24.40 2.60
CA ASN A 361 -7.87 24.69 2.28
C ASN A 361 -8.85 24.16 3.34
N TYR A 362 -8.37 23.54 4.41
CA TYR A 362 -9.24 22.95 5.43
C TYR A 362 -9.70 24.04 6.40
N PRO A 363 -11.01 24.14 6.67
CA PRO A 363 -11.48 25.03 7.72
C PRO A 363 -10.85 24.63 9.05
N LYS A 364 -10.19 25.59 9.71
CA LYS A 364 -9.66 25.43 11.08
C LYS A 364 -8.61 24.31 11.19
N ALA A 365 -7.74 24.16 10.19
CA ALA A 365 -6.65 23.17 10.20
C ALA A 365 -5.71 23.36 11.40
N ASP A 366 -5.47 24.62 11.76
CA ASP A 366 -4.74 25.07 12.94
C ASP A 366 -5.35 24.55 14.25
N GLN A 367 -6.68 24.66 14.43
CA GLN A 367 -7.39 24.11 15.59
C GLN A 367 -7.24 22.59 15.69
N VAL A 368 -7.30 21.88 14.55
CA VAL A 368 -7.06 20.43 14.51
C VAL A 368 -5.63 20.10 14.94
N LEU A 369 -4.64 20.89 14.51
CA LEU A 369 -3.24 20.71 14.92
C LEU A 369 -3.08 20.94 16.43
N ILE A 370 -3.50 22.09 16.94
CA ILE A 370 -3.41 22.43 18.37
C ILE A 370 -4.05 21.31 19.20
N ARG A 371 -5.25 20.88 18.83
CA ARG A 371 -5.96 19.83 19.56
C ARG A 371 -5.29 18.47 19.49
N CYS A 372 -4.86 18.02 18.31
CA CYS A 372 -4.18 16.72 18.18
C CYS A 372 -2.87 16.68 18.97
N PHE A 373 -2.11 17.78 18.96
CA PHE A 373 -0.87 17.89 19.73
C PHE A 373 -1.14 17.90 21.22
N THR A 374 -2.13 18.66 21.70
CA THR A 374 -2.51 18.65 23.12
C THR A 374 -3.05 17.28 23.57
N PHE A 375 -3.87 16.63 22.74
CA PHE A 375 -4.39 15.28 23.00
C PHE A 375 -3.25 14.27 23.18
N ASP A 376 -2.28 14.30 22.26
CA ASP A 376 -1.12 13.41 22.30
C ASP A 376 -0.19 13.72 23.49
N ALA A 377 0.01 14.99 23.81
CA ALA A 377 0.78 15.44 24.97
C ALA A 377 0.18 14.99 26.31
N LEU A 378 -1.14 14.93 26.43
CA LEU A 378 -1.83 14.38 27.61
C LEU A 378 -1.83 12.84 27.66
N SER A 379 -1.20 12.19 26.67
CA SER A 379 -1.16 10.74 26.53
C SER A 379 -2.55 10.10 26.60
N LEU A 380 -3.54 10.77 25.99
CA LEU A 380 -4.91 10.26 25.90
C LEU A 380 -5.00 9.10 24.92
N THR A 381 -5.89 8.17 25.21
CA THR A 381 -6.08 6.97 24.42
C THR A 381 -7.03 7.25 23.27
N HIS A 382 -6.57 7.00 22.05
CA HIS A 382 -7.48 7.03 20.91
C HIS A 382 -8.51 5.90 21.02
N ILE A 383 -9.79 6.29 21.05
CA ILE A 383 -10.96 5.40 20.86
C ILE A 383 -11.44 5.39 19.40
N CYS A 384 -10.73 6.10 18.52
CA CYS A 384 -11.08 6.23 17.11
C CYS A 384 -10.78 4.98 16.29
N CYS A 385 -10.82 5.10 14.96
CA CYS A 385 -10.40 4.10 13.98
C CYS A 385 -8.88 3.78 14.08
N THR A 386 -8.41 3.42 15.27
CA THR A 386 -7.02 3.12 15.67
C THR A 386 -6.44 1.92 14.96
N GLY A 387 -7.30 1.16 14.29
CA GLY A 387 -6.93 -0.13 13.76
C GLY A 387 -6.64 -0.16 12.29
N ILE A 388 -6.87 0.88 11.47
CA ILE A 388 -6.73 0.78 10.00
C ILE A 388 -5.33 0.22 9.70
N SER A 389 -5.24 -1.08 9.48
CA SER A 389 -3.97 -1.73 9.23
C SER A 389 -3.87 -1.71 7.72
N PRO A 390 -2.86 -1.06 7.13
CA PRO A 390 -2.79 -0.90 5.68
C PRO A 390 -2.70 -2.25 4.97
N ASN A 391 -2.25 -3.29 5.68
CA ASN A 391 -2.13 -4.66 5.20
C ASN A 391 -3.35 -5.53 5.53
N PHE A 392 -4.12 -5.20 6.57
CA PHE A 392 -5.25 -6.01 7.04
C PHE A 392 -6.40 -5.19 7.61
N PRO A 393 -7.08 -4.36 6.78
CA PRO A 393 -8.20 -3.54 7.25
C PRO A 393 -9.35 -4.36 7.86
N HIS A 394 -9.49 -5.66 7.53
CA HIS A 394 -10.47 -6.56 8.16
C HIS A 394 -10.10 -7.02 9.57
N ARG A 395 -8.84 -6.87 10.00
CA ARG A 395 -8.38 -7.24 11.36
C ARG A 395 -8.53 -6.09 12.35
N SER A 396 -8.80 -4.90 11.84
CA SER A 396 -9.07 -3.67 12.56
C SER A 396 -10.46 -3.72 13.18
N LYS A 397 -10.66 -4.57 14.20
CA LYS A 397 -11.90 -4.47 14.99
C LYS A 397 -11.91 -3.11 15.66
N SER A 398 -12.97 -2.33 15.45
CA SER A 398 -13.24 -1.20 16.32
C SER A 398 -13.28 -1.71 17.75
N LYS A 399 -12.75 -0.92 18.69
CA LYS A 399 -12.96 -1.14 20.12
C LYS A 399 -14.46 -1.31 20.36
N ASP A 400 -14.82 -2.30 21.16
CA ASP A 400 -16.22 -2.47 21.49
C ASP A 400 -16.68 -1.34 22.42
N LYS A 401 -17.99 -1.22 22.60
CA LYS A 401 -18.56 -0.13 23.38
C LYS A 401 -18.07 -0.17 24.85
N SER A 402 -17.88 -1.35 25.42
CA SER A 402 -17.44 -1.50 26.81
C SER A 402 -16.02 -0.96 26.95
N GLU A 403 -15.11 -1.36 26.08
CA GLU A 403 -13.72 -0.85 26.09
C GLU A 403 -13.67 0.68 25.89
N ILE A 404 -14.56 1.23 25.06
CA ILE A 404 -14.67 2.68 24.88
C ILE A 404 -15.16 3.35 26.16
N ASP A 405 -16.22 2.81 26.78
CA ASP A 405 -16.80 3.36 28.01
C ASP A 405 -15.76 3.33 29.15
N ASP A 406 -15.02 2.22 29.30
CA ASP A 406 -13.94 2.06 30.27
C ASP A 406 -12.84 3.11 30.07
N ILE A 407 -12.36 3.31 28.84
CA ILE A 407 -11.36 4.34 28.53
C ILE A 407 -11.89 5.75 28.85
N LEU A 408 -13.16 6.04 28.54
CA LEU A 408 -13.75 7.35 28.80
C LEU A 408 -13.89 7.62 30.30
N GLU A 409 -14.21 6.60 31.10
CA GLU A 409 -14.27 6.69 32.56
C GLU A 409 -12.86 6.87 33.15
N GLU A 410 -11.88 6.06 32.74
CA GLU A 410 -10.49 6.13 33.20
C GLU A 410 -9.81 7.46 32.85
N GLU A 411 -10.19 8.08 31.72
CA GLU A 411 -9.56 9.31 31.23
C GLU A 411 -10.40 10.58 31.47
N GLU A 412 -11.49 10.52 32.24
CA GLU A 412 -12.45 11.63 32.39
C GLU A 412 -11.79 12.95 32.81
N GLU A 413 -10.88 12.92 33.80
CA GLU A 413 -10.17 14.11 34.28
C GLU A 413 -9.23 14.68 33.21
N ARG A 414 -8.48 13.82 32.53
CA ARG A 414 -7.57 14.22 31.45
C ARG A 414 -8.34 14.77 30.24
N LEU A 415 -9.55 14.28 29.98
CA LEU A 415 -10.45 14.82 28.97
C LEU A 415 -10.96 16.22 29.34
N LYS A 416 -11.27 16.49 30.61
CA LYS A 416 -11.60 17.85 31.08
C LYS A 416 -10.42 18.79 30.90
N ASP A 417 -9.21 18.34 31.20
CA ASP A 417 -7.99 19.11 30.96
C ASP A 417 -7.76 19.37 29.47
N LEU A 418 -8.00 18.40 28.59
CA LEU A 418 -7.93 18.59 27.15
C LEU A 418 -8.83 19.74 26.69
N GLU A 419 -10.11 19.73 27.06
CA GLU A 419 -11.05 20.77 26.60
C GLU A 419 -10.66 22.16 27.11
N ARG A 420 -10.22 22.24 28.37
CA ARG A 420 -9.75 23.49 28.96
C ARG A 420 -8.50 24.00 28.24
N LEU A 421 -7.47 23.16 28.09
CA LEU A 421 -6.21 23.54 27.47
C LEU A 421 -6.40 23.91 26.00
N VAL A 422 -7.18 23.16 25.23
CA VAL A 422 -7.46 23.47 23.82
C VAL A 422 -8.15 24.82 23.72
N SER A 423 -9.13 25.11 24.56
CA SER A 423 -9.81 26.41 24.57
C SER A 423 -8.85 27.57 24.90
N GLU A 424 -7.98 27.41 25.91
CA GLU A 424 -6.96 28.39 26.30
C GLU A 424 -5.94 28.61 25.16
N LEU A 425 -5.46 27.52 24.56
CA LEU A 425 -4.45 27.53 23.49
C LEU A 425 -5.00 28.11 22.19
N GLU A 426 -6.23 27.79 21.79
CA GLU A 426 -6.88 28.37 20.62
C GLU A 426 -7.09 29.88 20.81
N ALA A 427 -7.58 30.32 21.99
CA ALA A 427 -7.71 31.73 22.28
C ALA A 427 -6.36 32.47 22.21
N LYS A 428 -5.29 31.84 22.72
CA LYS A 428 -3.96 32.42 22.67
C LYS A 428 -3.35 32.41 21.27
N PHE A 429 -3.64 31.40 20.47
CA PHE A 429 -3.23 31.33 19.08
C PHE A 429 -3.81 32.50 18.27
N GLU A 430 -5.11 32.75 18.41
CA GLU A 430 -5.79 33.89 17.79
C GLU A 430 -5.25 35.24 18.29
N GLU A 431 -4.95 35.36 19.58
CA GLU A 431 -4.36 36.58 20.17
C GLU A 431 -2.97 36.89 19.58
N LEU A 432 -2.13 35.87 19.40
CA LEU A 432 -0.76 36.03 18.94
C LEU A 432 -0.64 36.17 17.42
N GLY A 433 -1.58 35.61 16.65
CA GLY A 433 -1.60 35.70 15.18
C GLY A 433 -0.38 35.09 14.49
N LEU A 434 0.31 34.15 15.15
CA LEU A 434 1.50 33.49 14.63
C LEU A 434 1.14 32.39 13.62
N PRO A 435 2.06 32.02 12.71
CA PRO A 435 1.95 30.76 11.99
C PRO A 435 1.84 29.57 12.95
N VAL A 436 0.95 28.60 12.67
CA VAL A 436 0.67 27.49 13.60
C VAL A 436 1.92 26.72 14.03
N LEU A 437 2.92 26.57 13.15
CA LEU A 437 4.18 25.92 13.51
C LEU A 437 4.99 26.73 14.53
N GLU A 438 5.07 28.04 14.35
CA GLU A 438 5.77 28.92 15.30
C GLU A 438 5.05 28.96 16.64
N PHE A 439 3.71 28.93 16.63
CA PHE A 439 2.91 28.81 17.85
C PHE A 439 3.16 27.48 18.58
N LEU A 440 3.16 26.35 17.84
CA LEU A 440 3.40 25.01 18.38
C LEU A 440 4.82 24.90 18.97
N GLU A 441 5.84 25.36 18.24
CA GLU A 441 7.24 25.30 18.68
C GLU A 441 7.54 26.26 19.85
N GLY A 442 6.85 27.40 19.93
CA GLY A 442 7.05 28.41 20.96
C GLY A 442 6.09 28.29 22.15
N TYR A 443 4.95 28.97 22.05
CA TYR A 443 4.02 29.16 23.17
C TYR A 443 3.40 27.85 23.65
N TRP A 444 2.80 27.08 22.73
CA TRP A 444 2.13 25.82 23.05
C TRP A 444 3.06 24.88 23.81
N HIS A 445 4.26 24.67 23.26
CA HIS A 445 5.27 23.79 23.83
C HIS A 445 5.65 24.22 25.26
N SER A 446 6.02 25.49 25.44
CA SER A 446 6.42 26.02 26.74
C SER A 446 5.30 25.89 27.77
N TYR A 447 4.06 26.13 27.35
CA TYR A 447 2.88 26.00 28.20
C TYR A 447 2.62 24.55 28.59
N MET A 448 2.69 23.61 27.64
CA MET A 448 2.48 22.19 27.90
C MET A 448 3.52 21.60 28.84
N ILE A 449 4.79 21.99 28.75
CA ILE A 449 5.81 21.57 29.72
C ILE A 449 5.44 22.04 31.14
N GLN A 450 5.10 23.31 31.31
CA GLN A 450 4.75 23.86 32.62
C GLN A 450 3.47 23.26 33.19
N PHE A 451 2.53 22.90 32.32
CA PHE A 451 1.30 22.24 32.72
C PHE A 451 1.56 20.81 33.20
N LEU A 452 2.26 20.02 32.38
CA LEU A 452 2.54 18.61 32.68
C LEU A 452 3.46 18.45 33.89
N SER A 453 4.40 19.39 34.12
CA SER A 453 5.26 19.37 35.32
C SER A 453 4.49 19.56 36.63
N LYS A 454 3.20 19.95 36.58
CA LYS A 454 2.35 20.15 37.75
C LYS A 454 1.36 19.01 38.00
N LEU A 455 1.11 18.14 37.02
CA LEU A 455 0.06 17.13 37.10
C LEU A 455 0.38 15.97 38.03
N ASP A 456 1.65 15.55 38.09
CA ASP A 456 2.08 14.47 38.98
C ASP A 456 3.38 14.85 39.70
N PRO A 457 3.32 15.74 40.70
CA PRO A 457 4.49 16.07 41.48
C PRO A 457 4.92 14.81 42.24
N TYR A 458 6.14 14.34 41.97
CA TYR A 458 6.70 13.18 42.65
C TYR A 458 6.48 13.25 44.16
N ASN A 459 5.70 12.30 44.67
CA ASN A 459 5.41 12.17 46.09
C ASN A 459 6.08 10.91 46.63
N GLU A 460 7.17 11.10 47.39
CA GLU A 460 7.91 10.00 48.02
C GLU A 460 7.01 9.09 48.87
N GLU A 461 6.02 9.64 49.56
CA GLU A 461 5.12 8.87 50.43
C GLU A 461 4.22 7.97 49.59
N HIS A 462 3.65 8.50 48.50
CA HIS A 462 2.85 7.71 47.55
C HIS A 462 3.70 6.57 46.94
N HIS A 463 4.92 6.85 46.48
CA HIS A 463 5.83 5.82 45.98
C HIS A 463 6.17 4.75 47.03
N LYS A 464 6.38 5.16 48.29
CA LYS A 464 6.63 4.22 49.40
C LYS A 464 5.39 3.36 49.68
N GLU A 465 4.18 3.92 49.62
CA GLU A 465 2.92 3.19 49.84
C GLU A 465 2.62 2.21 48.71
N VAL A 466 2.75 2.63 47.45
CA VAL A 466 2.52 1.75 46.29
C VAL A 466 3.54 0.61 46.25
N ARG A 467 4.81 0.89 46.61
CA ARG A 467 5.82 -0.16 46.78
C ARG A 467 5.48 -1.18 47.87
N LYS A 468 4.82 -0.77 48.97
CA LYS A 468 4.34 -1.71 50.01
C LYS A 468 3.25 -2.65 49.49
N LEU A 469 2.50 -2.23 48.47
CA LEU A 469 1.49 -3.06 47.78
C LEU A 469 2.13 -4.04 46.76
N GLY A 470 3.45 -4.11 46.67
CA GLY A 470 4.17 -4.95 45.71
C GLY A 470 4.25 -4.37 44.30
N VAL A 471 3.77 -3.14 44.10
CA VAL A 471 3.83 -2.44 42.82
C VAL A 471 5.07 -1.57 42.79
N VAL A 472 6.00 -1.88 41.88
CA VAL A 472 7.19 -1.04 41.65
C VAL A 472 6.81 0.00 40.60
N LEU A 473 6.53 1.23 41.04
CA LEU A 473 6.44 2.37 40.14
C LEU A 473 7.86 2.69 39.64
N GLU A 474 8.10 2.48 38.35
CA GLU A 474 9.27 3.06 37.70
C GLU A 474 9.06 4.58 37.66
N VAL A 475 10.05 5.34 38.14
CA VAL A 475 10.06 6.78 37.93
C VAL A 475 10.13 6.96 36.41
N ASP A 476 9.09 7.51 35.80
CA ASP A 476 9.19 7.91 34.40
C ASP A 476 10.17 9.08 34.35
N GLU A 477 11.46 8.78 34.14
CA GLU A 477 12.56 9.75 34.07
C GLU A 477 12.36 10.77 32.93
N ARG A 478 11.27 10.65 32.15
CA ARG A 478 10.85 11.60 31.13
C ARG A 478 9.62 12.38 31.62
N PRO A 479 9.81 13.46 32.41
CA PRO A 479 8.70 14.33 32.84
C PRO A 479 7.96 14.99 31.66
N VAL A 480 8.58 14.96 30.47
CA VAL A 480 7.98 15.39 29.22
C VAL A 480 7.66 14.14 28.41
N PRO A 481 6.36 13.84 28.16
CA PRO A 481 5.93 12.77 27.29
C PRO A 481 6.82 12.72 26.06
N TYR A 482 7.38 11.55 25.81
CA TYR A 482 8.36 11.33 24.77
C TYR A 482 7.90 11.90 23.39
N ARG A 483 6.59 12.01 23.15
CA ARG A 483 6.00 12.60 21.95
C ARG A 483 6.05 14.13 21.87
N LEU A 484 6.09 14.86 22.99
CA LEU A 484 6.38 16.30 23.01
C LEU A 484 7.80 16.58 22.53
N SER A 485 8.76 15.72 22.87
CA SER A 485 10.17 15.83 22.40
C SER A 485 10.31 15.83 20.87
N LEU A 486 9.33 15.25 20.16
CA LEU A 486 9.31 15.20 18.70
C LEU A 486 9.23 16.61 18.08
N VAL A 487 8.52 17.54 18.74
CA VAL A 487 8.29 18.91 18.28
C VAL A 487 9.55 19.80 18.41
N ILE A 488 10.50 19.43 19.29
CA ILE A 488 11.40 20.41 19.93
C ILE A 488 12.89 20.17 19.66
N GLY A 489 13.31 19.10 18.98
CA GLY A 489 14.74 18.72 18.94
C GLY A 489 15.73 19.73 18.30
N ALA A 490 15.30 20.92 17.88
CA ALA A 490 16.17 22.05 17.54
C ALA A 490 16.51 22.96 18.74
N GLN A 491 15.53 23.40 19.55
CA GLN A 491 15.76 24.35 20.65
C GLN A 491 16.39 23.70 21.89
N ILE A 492 16.14 22.41 22.13
CA ILE A 492 16.77 21.67 23.22
C ILE A 492 18.30 21.58 23.03
N LYS A 493 18.80 21.56 21.79
CA LYS A 493 20.26 21.57 21.57
C LYS A 493 20.92 22.89 21.95
N GLU A 494 20.23 24.02 21.83
CA GLU A 494 20.79 25.33 22.20
C GLU A 494 20.85 25.46 23.73
N VAL A 495 19.80 25.04 24.44
CA VAL A 495 19.77 25.08 25.92
C VAL A 495 20.69 24.03 26.55
N ILE A 496 20.73 22.80 26.02
CA ILE A 496 21.59 21.73 26.54
C ILE A 496 23.08 22.00 26.27
N ASN A 497 23.43 22.61 25.14
CA ASN A 497 24.83 22.97 24.87
C ASN A 497 25.31 24.15 25.74
N GLU A 498 24.42 24.99 26.25
CA GLU A 498 24.77 26.05 27.21
C GLU A 498 24.96 25.51 28.66
N GLU A 499 24.29 24.41 29.03
CA GLU A 499 24.38 23.81 30.38
C GLU A 499 25.38 22.63 30.51
N LEU A 500 25.79 21.97 29.42
CA LEU A 500 26.61 20.74 29.45
C LEU A 500 28.07 20.88 29.01
N ASP A 501 28.67 22.07 29.10
CA ASP A 501 30.12 22.26 28.89
C ASP A 501 31.02 21.56 29.95
N GLY A 502 30.52 20.53 30.66
CA GLY A 502 31.25 19.83 31.72
C GLY A 502 30.84 18.39 32.06
N ILE A 503 30.01 17.68 31.28
CA ILE A 503 29.60 16.30 31.64
C ILE A 503 29.86 15.30 30.51
N GLU A 504 30.77 14.36 30.75
CA GLU A 504 31.07 13.22 29.87
C GLU A 504 29.88 12.23 29.80
N TYR A 505 29.48 11.87 28.57
CA TYR A 505 28.38 10.95 28.29
C TYR A 505 28.73 9.49 28.61
N TRP A 506 28.04 8.92 29.60
CA TRP A 506 27.94 7.47 29.80
C TRP A 506 26.89 6.87 28.86
N ARG A 507 27.24 5.80 28.11
CA ARG A 507 26.28 5.00 27.31
C ARG A 507 25.90 3.73 28.07
N PRO A 508 24.62 3.49 28.42
CA PRO A 508 24.20 2.17 28.89
C PRO A 508 24.00 1.20 27.72
N GLY A 509 24.38 -0.06 27.95
CA GLY A 509 24.19 -1.17 27.01
C GLY A 509 22.71 -1.48 26.76
N ARG A 510 22.41 -1.88 25.52
CA ARG A 510 21.06 -2.26 25.08
C ARG A 510 20.60 -3.55 25.74
N SER A 511 19.56 -3.47 26.57
CA SER A 511 18.62 -4.58 26.79
C SER A 511 17.25 -4.00 27.11
N TYR A 512 16.28 -4.19 26.21
CA TYR A 512 14.87 -4.00 26.52
C TYR A 512 14.29 -5.34 27.00
N PRO A 513 13.58 -5.36 28.14
CA PRO A 513 12.46 -6.26 28.30
C PRO A 513 11.21 -5.45 28.69
N TYR A 514 10.20 -5.46 27.84
CA TYR A 514 8.83 -5.12 28.25
C TYR A 514 7.88 -6.23 27.82
N GLN A 515 7.59 -7.12 28.76
CA GLN A 515 6.35 -7.88 28.86
C GLN A 515 6.05 -7.94 30.35
N GLY A 516 4.99 -7.25 30.78
CA GLY A 516 4.50 -7.34 32.15
C GLY A 516 4.14 -8.80 32.45
N LYS A 517 4.87 -9.40 33.39
CA LYS A 517 4.40 -10.57 34.13
C LYS A 517 3.95 -10.09 35.50
N VAL A 518 2.66 -10.21 35.77
CA VAL A 518 2.15 -10.28 37.14
C VAL A 518 2.63 -11.62 37.70
N VAL A 519 3.50 -11.58 38.70
CA VAL A 519 3.89 -12.77 39.47
C VAL A 519 3.01 -12.79 40.71
N GLY A 520 2.18 -13.82 40.82
CA GLY A 520 1.45 -14.16 42.05
C GLY A 520 2.31 -14.93 43.02
#